data_AF-A0A9P6KTV0-F1
#
_entry.id   AF-A0A9P6KTV0-F1
#
_cell.length_a   1.000
_cell.length_b   1.000
_cell.length_c   1.000
_cell.angle_alpha   90.00
_cell.angle_beta   90.00
_cell.angle_gamma   90.00
#
_symmetry.space_group_name_H-M   'P 1'
#
loop_
_entity.id
_entity.type
_entity.pdbx_description
1 polymer ?
#
loop_
_entity_poly.entity_id
_entity_poly.type
_entity_poly.pdbx_seq_one_letter_code
_entity_poly.pdbx_strand_id
1 'polypeptide(L)'
;MLPPSLWLTVAFALPSLTSSSPSPPHLVGDDFTHLVPRHMLFFRQSTNLQTFDSALGGFPASPIQESGDAKRPFGVDGDTFPDFDTAGQRSCDNQFQGCSKQANEAGNKGDFKVGDCDDQKGKCNEAQKSATVKDFQTGVASSNIGPDRDFPDFDLICES
;
A
#
# COMPACT_ATOMS: atom_id res chain seq x y z
N MET A 1 46.25 24.10 33.04
CA MET A 1 45.54 25.37 33.29
C MET A 1 44.39 25.46 32.30
N LEU A 2 43.19 25.73 32.79
CA LEU A 2 41.87 25.79 32.12
C LEU A 2 41.78 26.98 31.09
N PRO A 3 40.80 27.07 30.18
CA PRO A 3 39.39 26.81 30.47
C PRO A 3 38.63 25.83 29.56
N PRO A 4 37.50 25.31 30.08
CA PRO A 4 36.50 24.56 29.34
C PRO A 4 35.45 25.53 28.79
N SER A 5 34.44 24.99 28.11
CA SER A 5 33.20 25.68 27.73
C SER A 5 33.28 26.49 26.44
N LEU A 6 32.82 25.87 25.35
CA LEU A 6 31.66 26.43 24.64
C LEU A 6 30.91 25.28 23.96
N TRP A 7 29.85 24.84 24.63
CA TRP A 7 28.82 23.98 24.05
C TRP A 7 28.10 24.77 22.96
N LEU A 8 28.41 24.52 21.68
CA LEU A 8 27.50 24.87 20.60
C LEU A 8 26.47 23.75 20.45
N THR A 9 25.34 23.90 21.15
CA THR A 9 24.12 23.19 20.81
C THR A 9 23.56 23.78 19.51
N VAL A 10 23.95 23.19 18.38
CA VAL A 10 23.22 23.39 17.13
C VAL A 10 21.92 22.59 17.26
N ALA A 11 20.83 23.28 17.59
CA ALA A 11 19.50 22.72 17.44
C ALA A 11 19.24 22.55 15.93
N PHE A 12 19.48 21.34 15.43
CA PHE A 12 18.96 20.91 14.13
C PHE A 12 17.44 20.90 14.26
N ALA A 13 16.80 21.99 13.82
CA ALA A 13 15.36 22.00 13.58
C ALA A 13 15.09 20.94 12.50
N LEU A 14 14.58 19.78 12.91
CA LEU A 14 14.00 18.83 11.99
C LEU A 14 12.86 19.55 11.25
N PRO A 15 12.87 19.64 9.91
CA PRO A 15 11.64 19.93 9.22
C PRO A 15 10.70 18.77 9.53
N SER A 16 9.62 19.06 10.27
CA SER A 16 8.47 18.20 10.35
C SER A 16 7.95 18.04 8.92
N LEU A 17 8.38 16.99 8.24
CA LEU A 17 7.73 16.50 7.03
C LEU A 17 6.35 16.04 7.47
N THR A 18 5.40 16.97 7.54
CA THR A 18 4.00 16.63 7.46
C THR A 18 3.85 15.90 6.13
N SER A 19 3.72 14.59 6.19
CA SER A 19 3.22 13.79 5.08
C SER A 19 1.82 14.30 4.79
N SER A 20 1.73 15.30 3.90
CA SER A 20 0.47 15.69 3.30
C SER A 20 0.05 14.49 2.48
N SER A 21 -0.91 13.74 3.00
CA SER A 21 -1.60 12.71 2.23
C SER A 21 -2.01 13.34 0.90
N PRO A 22 -1.70 12.73 -0.27
CA PRO A 22 -2.10 13.30 -1.54
C PRO A 22 -3.61 13.51 -1.51
N SER A 23 -4.04 14.75 -1.67
CA SER A 23 -5.44 15.09 -1.81
C SER A 23 -6.02 14.21 -2.93
N PRO A 24 -7.22 13.62 -2.75
CA PRO A 24 -7.86 12.92 -3.85
C PRO A 24 -7.94 13.88 -5.05
N PRO A 25 -7.78 13.39 -6.28
CA PRO A 25 -7.87 14.23 -7.46
C PRO A 25 -9.16 15.07 -7.38
N HIS A 26 -9.02 16.40 -7.37
CA HIS A 26 -10.14 17.34 -7.35
C HIS A 26 -10.89 17.21 -8.69
N LEU A 27 -11.88 16.32 -8.74
CA LEU A 27 -12.73 16.13 -9.92
C LEU A 27 -13.75 17.28 -10.08
N VAL A 28 -13.85 18.17 -9.09
CA VAL A 28 -14.78 19.31 -9.08
C VAL A 28 -14.12 20.50 -8.35
N GLY A 29 -14.35 21.72 -8.85
CA GLY A 29 -13.91 22.95 -8.19
C GLY A 29 -14.63 23.17 -6.86
N ASP A 30 -13.95 23.80 -5.89
CA ASP A 30 -14.41 23.98 -4.50
C ASP A 30 -15.84 24.55 -4.38
N ASP A 31 -16.24 25.41 -5.32
CA ASP A 31 -17.56 26.05 -5.38
C ASP A 31 -18.72 25.06 -5.59
N PHE A 32 -18.45 23.86 -6.11
CA PHE A 32 -19.46 22.85 -6.41
C PHE A 32 -19.54 21.72 -5.39
N THR A 33 -18.65 21.72 -4.38
CA THR A 33 -18.63 20.72 -3.30
C THR A 33 -19.95 20.71 -2.51
N HIS A 34 -20.59 21.87 -2.36
CA HIS A 34 -21.90 22.01 -1.70
C HIS A 34 -23.08 21.43 -2.52
N LEU A 35 -22.89 21.19 -3.82
CA LEU A 35 -23.91 20.61 -4.69
C LEU A 35 -23.78 19.09 -4.81
N VAL A 36 -22.73 18.49 -4.25
CA VAL A 36 -22.59 17.04 -4.24
C VAL A 36 -23.66 16.47 -3.30
N PRO A 37 -24.56 15.60 -3.78
CA PRO A 37 -25.53 14.94 -2.93
C PRO A 37 -24.81 14.30 -1.74
N ARG A 38 -25.30 14.55 -0.51
CA ARG A 38 -24.73 14.01 0.75
C ARG A 38 -24.67 12.47 0.81
N HIS A 39 -25.25 11.79 -0.18
CA HIS A 39 -25.24 10.33 -0.34
C HIS A 39 -24.39 9.85 -1.52
N MET A 40 -23.54 10.70 -2.10
CA MET A 40 -22.58 10.24 -3.11
C MET A 40 -21.47 9.44 -2.43
N LEU A 41 -21.44 8.15 -2.75
CA LEU A 41 -20.34 7.28 -2.43
C LEU A 41 -19.12 7.72 -3.25
N PHE A 42 -18.09 8.22 -2.57
CA PHE A 42 -16.80 8.43 -3.19
C PHE A 42 -16.06 7.09 -3.22
N PHE A 43 -15.73 6.67 -4.42
CA PHE A 43 -14.97 5.47 -4.70
C PHE A 43 -13.48 5.78 -4.61
N ARG A 44 -12.80 5.27 -3.58
CA ARG A 44 -11.33 5.31 -3.55
C ARG A 44 -10.81 4.23 -4.48
N GLN A 45 -10.09 4.61 -5.54
CA GLN A 45 -9.35 3.64 -6.34
C GLN A 45 -8.13 3.17 -5.55
N SER A 46 -7.94 1.85 -5.48
CA SER A 46 -6.72 1.30 -4.88
C SER A 46 -5.53 1.59 -5.78
N THR A 47 -4.48 2.16 -5.20
CA THR A 47 -3.20 2.36 -5.90
C THR A 47 -2.34 1.10 -5.92
N ASN A 48 -2.67 0.10 -5.08
CA ASN A 48 -1.96 -1.18 -5.03
C ASN A 48 -2.95 -2.31 -4.71
N LEU A 49 -3.11 -3.26 -5.64
CA LEU A 49 -3.98 -4.42 -5.44
C LEU A 49 -3.26 -5.61 -4.74
N GLN A 50 -1.98 -5.46 -4.40
CA GLN A 50 -1.26 -6.42 -3.58
C GLN A 50 -1.66 -6.24 -2.10
N THR A 51 -2.18 -7.29 -1.48
CA THR A 51 -2.79 -7.27 -0.13
C THR A 51 -1.99 -8.02 0.94
N PHE A 52 -0.82 -8.55 0.59
CA PHE A 52 0.02 -9.38 1.45
C PHE A 52 1.24 -8.60 1.97
N ASP A 53 1.17 -8.17 3.23
CA ASP A 53 2.17 -7.26 3.81
C ASP A 53 3.39 -7.95 4.44
N SER A 54 3.37 -9.28 4.62
CA SER A 54 4.51 -9.97 5.24
C SER A 54 5.73 -9.97 4.31
N ALA A 55 6.92 -9.69 4.87
CA ALA A 55 8.17 -9.52 4.13
C ALA A 55 9.35 -10.24 4.83
N LEU A 56 9.40 -11.58 4.78
CA LEU A 56 10.51 -12.35 5.33
C LEU A 56 11.83 -11.93 4.66
N GLY A 57 12.87 -11.71 5.47
CA GLY A 57 14.14 -11.19 4.97
C GLY A 57 14.11 -9.74 4.49
N GLY A 58 13.01 -9.00 4.71
CA GLY A 58 12.88 -7.59 4.31
C GLY A 58 12.46 -7.39 2.84
N PHE A 59 12.02 -8.45 2.15
CA PHE A 59 11.56 -8.37 0.76
C PHE A 59 10.03 -8.45 0.72
N PRO A 60 9.32 -7.33 0.52
CA PRO A 60 7.87 -7.34 0.34
C PRO A 60 7.49 -7.82 -1.07
N ALA A 61 6.21 -8.14 -1.25
CA ALA A 61 5.67 -8.40 -2.58
C ALA A 61 5.54 -7.09 -3.38
N SER A 62 5.83 -7.16 -4.68
CA SER A 62 5.82 -5.97 -5.53
C SER A 62 4.40 -5.42 -5.69
N PRO A 63 4.20 -4.10 -5.71
CA PRO A 63 2.88 -3.52 -5.85
C PRO A 63 2.26 -3.85 -7.22
N ILE A 64 0.95 -4.10 -7.22
CA ILE A 64 0.15 -4.29 -8.44
C ILE A 64 -0.58 -2.98 -8.72
N GLN A 65 -0.09 -2.23 -9.71
CA GLN A 65 -0.54 -0.87 -10.02
C GLN A 65 -1.25 -0.83 -11.38
N GLU A 66 -1.98 0.24 -11.65
CA GLU A 66 -2.55 0.44 -12.98
C GLU A 66 -1.43 0.74 -13.98
N SER A 67 -1.38 -0.02 -15.08
CA SER A 67 -0.34 0.13 -16.10
C SER A 67 -0.60 1.25 -17.10
N GLY A 68 -1.85 1.70 -17.21
CA GLY A 68 -2.34 2.58 -18.28
C GLY A 68 -2.60 1.90 -19.63
N ASP A 69 -2.28 0.61 -19.79
CA ASP A 69 -2.64 -0.18 -20.99
C ASP A 69 -3.97 -0.91 -20.76
N ALA A 70 -5.02 -0.50 -21.46
CA ALA A 70 -6.35 -1.11 -21.36
C ALA A 70 -6.38 -2.62 -21.66
N LYS A 71 -5.44 -3.16 -22.44
CA LYS A 71 -5.35 -4.61 -22.73
C LYS A 71 -4.55 -5.37 -21.69
N ARG A 72 -3.73 -4.67 -20.90
CA ARG A 72 -2.83 -5.23 -19.89
C ARG A 72 -2.83 -4.35 -18.64
N PRO A 73 -3.99 -4.15 -17.98
CA PRO A 73 -4.19 -3.06 -17.03
C PRO A 73 -3.38 -3.20 -15.74
N PHE A 74 -2.84 -4.38 -15.44
CA PHE A 74 -2.08 -4.64 -14.22
C PHE A 74 -0.58 -4.50 -14.48
N GLY A 75 0.11 -3.67 -13.72
CA GLY A 75 1.56 -3.47 -13.77
C GLY A 75 2.26 -3.95 -12.49
N VAL A 76 3.38 -4.65 -12.64
CA VAL A 76 4.23 -5.13 -11.54
C VAL A 76 5.69 -4.95 -11.95
N ASP A 77 6.42 -4.06 -11.28
CA ASP A 77 7.84 -3.76 -11.54
C ASP A 77 8.18 -3.51 -13.03
N GLY A 78 7.27 -2.86 -13.76
CA GLY A 78 7.43 -2.54 -15.19
C GLY A 78 6.94 -3.62 -16.15
N ASP A 79 6.69 -4.84 -15.68
CA ASP A 79 5.94 -5.85 -16.44
C ASP A 79 4.44 -5.52 -16.40
N THR A 80 3.70 -5.81 -17.47
CA THR A 80 2.24 -5.63 -17.52
C THR A 80 1.53 -6.97 -17.69
N PHE A 81 0.27 -7.09 -17.28
CA PHE A 81 -0.49 -8.34 -17.28
C PHE A 81 -1.96 -8.10 -17.65
N PRO A 82 -2.60 -9.03 -18.38
CA PRO A 82 -4.00 -8.91 -18.78
C PRO A 82 -4.99 -9.16 -17.63
N ASP A 83 -4.57 -9.89 -16.59
CA ASP A 83 -5.43 -10.28 -15.48
C ASP A 83 -4.71 -10.15 -14.12
N PHE A 84 -5.52 -9.95 -13.07
CA PHE A 84 -5.06 -9.74 -11.70
C PHE A 84 -4.34 -10.96 -11.13
N ASP A 85 -4.83 -12.17 -11.38
CA ASP A 85 -4.25 -13.37 -10.78
C ASP A 85 -2.81 -13.60 -11.29
N THR A 86 -2.55 -13.38 -12.58
CA THR A 86 -1.20 -13.45 -13.15
C THR A 86 -0.28 -12.35 -12.62
N ALA A 87 -0.80 -11.12 -12.46
CA ALA A 87 -0.04 -10.03 -11.83
C ALA A 87 0.29 -10.35 -10.35
N GLY A 88 -0.67 -10.90 -9.62
CA GLY A 88 -0.50 -11.35 -8.23
C GLY A 88 0.57 -12.42 -8.10
N GLN A 89 0.57 -13.41 -9.00
CA GLN A 89 1.64 -14.41 -9.05
C GLN A 89 3.01 -13.78 -9.29
N ARG A 90 3.13 -12.86 -10.26
CA ARG A 90 4.40 -12.15 -10.53
C ARG A 90 4.88 -11.38 -9.29
N SER A 91 3.98 -10.68 -8.62
CA SER A 91 4.27 -9.93 -7.40
C SER A 91 4.82 -10.84 -6.29
N CYS A 92 4.17 -11.98 -6.04
CA CYS A 92 4.63 -12.98 -5.07
C CYS A 92 5.92 -13.69 -5.49
N ASP A 93 6.15 -13.88 -6.80
CA ASP A 93 7.39 -14.42 -7.32
C ASP A 93 8.56 -13.46 -7.12
N ASN A 94 8.33 -12.15 -7.26
CA ASN A 94 9.35 -11.13 -7.00
C ASN A 94 9.75 -11.11 -5.51
N GLN A 95 8.76 -11.24 -4.62
CA GLN A 95 8.97 -11.42 -3.18
C GLN A 95 9.88 -12.62 -2.89
N PHE A 96 9.51 -13.79 -3.46
CA PHE A 96 10.25 -15.03 -3.28
C PHE A 96 11.69 -14.91 -3.79
N GLN A 97 11.89 -14.29 -4.95
CA GLN A 97 13.23 -14.09 -5.51
C GLN A 97 14.11 -13.24 -4.59
N GLY A 98 13.57 -12.16 -4.03
CA GLY A 98 14.28 -11.34 -3.04
C GLY A 98 14.63 -12.12 -1.77
N CYS A 99 13.62 -12.76 -1.16
CA CYS A 99 13.80 -13.58 0.05
C CYS A 99 14.80 -14.72 -0.17
N SER A 100 14.64 -15.49 -1.25
CA SER A 100 15.49 -16.65 -1.54
C SER A 100 16.93 -16.24 -1.85
N LYS A 101 17.15 -15.11 -2.54
CA LYS A 101 18.49 -14.54 -2.73
C LYS A 101 19.15 -14.24 -1.39
N GLN A 102 18.45 -13.59 -0.47
CA GLN A 102 18.96 -13.28 0.87
C GLN A 102 19.28 -14.54 1.67
N ALA A 103 18.39 -15.54 1.65
CA ALA A 103 18.62 -16.82 2.32
C ALA A 103 19.85 -17.56 1.75
N ASN A 104 20.02 -17.52 0.42
CA ASN A 104 21.16 -18.14 -0.26
C ASN A 104 22.48 -17.40 0.01
N GLU A 105 22.46 -16.07 0.12
CA GLU A 105 23.63 -15.27 0.52
C GLU A 105 24.13 -15.66 1.93
N ALA A 106 23.21 -16.01 2.83
CA ALA A 106 23.53 -16.58 4.14
C ALA A 106 23.84 -18.10 4.11
N GLY A 107 23.93 -18.71 2.93
CA GLY A 107 24.18 -20.14 2.75
C GLY A 107 23.11 -21.06 3.35
N ASN A 108 21.86 -20.59 3.47
CA ASN A 108 20.74 -21.29 4.13
C ASN A 108 21.02 -21.67 5.60
N LYS A 109 21.86 -20.87 6.27
CA LYS A 109 22.25 -21.02 7.68
C LYS A 109 21.88 -19.81 8.54
N GLY A 110 21.21 -18.81 7.97
CA GLY A 110 20.71 -17.64 8.69
C GLY A 110 19.40 -17.92 9.44
N ASP A 111 18.74 -16.84 9.88
CA ASP A 111 17.49 -16.88 10.64
C ASP A 111 16.31 -17.47 9.87
N PHE A 112 16.42 -17.54 8.54
CA PHE A 112 15.47 -18.19 7.65
C PHE A 112 16.20 -18.82 6.44
N LYS A 113 15.49 -19.67 5.71
CA LYS A 113 15.97 -20.45 4.56
C LYS A 113 15.06 -20.25 3.36
N VAL A 114 15.49 -20.74 2.20
CA VAL A 114 14.68 -20.70 0.97
C VAL A 114 13.33 -21.40 1.15
N GLY A 115 13.23 -22.45 1.98
CA GLY A 115 11.96 -23.11 2.29
C GLY A 115 10.96 -22.17 2.97
N ASP A 116 11.42 -21.33 3.90
CA ASP A 116 10.56 -20.33 4.56
C ASP A 116 10.07 -19.25 3.58
N CYS A 117 10.90 -18.92 2.57
CA CYS A 117 10.50 -18.03 1.47
C CYS A 117 9.41 -18.67 0.59
N ASP A 118 9.47 -19.98 0.35
CA ASP A 118 8.45 -20.70 -0.42
C ASP A 118 7.11 -20.73 0.35
N ASP A 119 7.17 -20.98 1.66
CA ASP A 119 5.99 -20.88 2.53
C ASP A 119 5.38 -19.48 2.52
N GLN A 120 6.21 -18.43 2.56
CA GLN A 120 5.75 -17.04 2.44
C GLN A 120 5.10 -16.79 1.07
N LYS A 121 5.69 -17.28 -0.02
CA LYS A 121 5.12 -17.20 -1.37
C LYS A 121 3.77 -17.90 -1.47
N GLY A 122 3.60 -19.06 -0.83
CA GLY A 122 2.32 -19.76 -0.73
C GLY A 122 1.24 -18.88 -0.12
N LYS A 123 1.53 -18.29 1.04
CA LYS A 123 0.63 -17.36 1.75
C LYS A 123 0.34 -16.09 0.93
N CYS A 124 1.34 -15.55 0.25
CA CYS A 124 1.17 -14.40 -0.65
C CYS A 124 0.17 -14.72 -1.77
N ASN A 125 0.32 -15.87 -2.43
CA ASN A 125 -0.60 -16.29 -3.48
C ASN A 125 -2.02 -16.54 -2.96
N GLU A 126 -2.16 -17.11 -1.76
CA GLU A 126 -3.47 -17.30 -1.12
C GLU A 126 -4.16 -15.97 -0.79
N ALA A 127 -3.42 -15.01 -0.24
CA ALA A 127 -3.93 -13.66 0.05
C ALA A 127 -4.40 -12.93 -1.22
N GLN A 128 -3.70 -13.11 -2.34
CA GLN A 128 -4.14 -12.55 -3.63
C GLN A 128 -5.37 -13.26 -4.17
N LYS A 129 -5.44 -14.59 -4.06
CA LYS A 129 -6.65 -15.33 -4.46
C LYS A 129 -7.88 -14.88 -3.67
N SER A 130 -7.73 -14.57 -2.39
CA SER A 130 -8.81 -14.13 -1.50
C SER A 130 -9.09 -12.62 -1.51
N ALA A 131 -8.33 -11.83 -2.28
CA ALA A 131 -8.53 -10.39 -2.37
C ALA A 131 -9.95 -10.03 -2.83
N THR A 132 -10.57 -9.08 -2.13
CA THR A 132 -11.95 -8.61 -2.40
C THR A 132 -12.02 -7.61 -3.56
N VAL A 133 -10.91 -6.91 -3.82
CA VAL A 133 -10.76 -5.97 -4.95
C VAL A 133 -9.69 -6.53 -5.88
N LYS A 134 -10.06 -6.80 -7.13
CA LYS A 134 -9.20 -7.43 -8.15
C LYS A 134 -9.12 -6.63 -9.46
N ASP A 135 -9.57 -5.39 -9.44
CA ASP A 135 -9.53 -4.48 -10.57
C ASP A 135 -9.44 -3.04 -10.05
N PHE A 136 -9.10 -2.10 -10.95
CA PHE A 136 -8.91 -0.69 -10.60
C PHE A 136 -10.19 0.15 -10.76
N GLN A 137 -11.24 -0.43 -11.33
CA GLN A 137 -12.51 0.23 -11.65
C GLN A 137 -13.51 0.12 -10.48
N THR A 138 -13.39 -0.93 -9.68
CA THR A 138 -14.17 -1.18 -8.47
C THR A 138 -13.68 -0.24 -7.40
N GLY A 139 -14.41 0.85 -7.23
CA GLY A 139 -14.28 1.66 -6.04
C GLY A 139 -14.74 0.90 -4.81
N VAL A 140 -13.96 0.94 -3.74
CA VAL A 140 -14.46 0.52 -2.43
C VAL A 140 -15.53 1.53 -2.00
N ALA A 141 -16.77 1.06 -1.82
CA ALA A 141 -17.84 1.89 -1.32
C ALA A 141 -17.54 2.24 0.14
N SER A 142 -17.47 3.53 0.45
CA SER A 142 -17.46 4.00 1.83
C SER A 142 -18.74 3.54 2.54
N SER A 143 -18.62 2.70 3.56
CA SER A 143 -19.77 2.27 4.36
C SER A 143 -20.16 3.37 5.35
N ASN A 144 -21.44 3.74 5.39
CA ASN A 144 -21.96 4.70 6.37
C ASN A 144 -22.26 3.96 7.68
N ILE A 145 -21.50 4.25 8.74
CA ILE A 145 -21.58 3.56 10.05
C ILE A 145 -22.58 4.27 10.99
N GLY A 146 -23.25 5.31 10.50
CA GLY A 146 -24.24 6.08 11.21
C GLY A 146 -23.65 7.31 11.91
N PRO A 147 -24.51 8.10 12.55
CA PRO A 147 -24.16 9.41 13.09
C PRO A 147 -23.16 9.29 14.24
N ASP A 148 -22.15 10.17 14.25
CA ASP A 148 -21.21 10.29 15.36
C ASP A 148 -21.97 10.58 16.66
N ARG A 149 -21.64 9.84 17.73
CA ARG A 149 -22.30 9.96 19.04
C ARG A 149 -22.04 11.32 19.69
N ASP A 150 -20.90 11.94 19.42
CA ASP A 150 -20.50 13.22 20.02
C ASP A 150 -20.89 14.41 19.10
N PHE A 151 -21.14 14.14 17.82
CA PHE A 151 -21.58 15.09 16.82
C PHE A 151 -22.64 14.45 15.90
N PRO A 152 -23.90 14.32 16.31
CA PRO A 152 -24.93 13.58 15.56
C PRO A 152 -25.27 14.17 14.18
N ASP A 153 -24.75 15.37 13.88
CA ASP A 153 -24.84 16.04 12.59
C ASP A 153 -23.70 15.69 11.62
N PHE A 154 -22.65 15.01 12.09
CA PHE A 154 -21.48 14.59 11.32
C PHE A 154 -21.43 13.05 11.30
N ASP A 155 -21.57 12.44 10.13
CA ASP A 155 -21.39 11.01 9.96
C ASP A 155 -19.90 10.67 10.04
N LEU A 156 -19.52 9.79 10.97
CA LEU A 156 -18.16 9.30 11.09
C LEU A 156 -17.96 8.15 10.09
N ILE A 157 -17.25 8.43 9.01
CA ILE A 157 -16.86 7.43 8.02
C ILE A 157 -15.64 6.66 8.56
N CYS A 158 -15.79 5.39 8.94
CA CYS A 158 -14.63 4.55 9.24
C CYS A 158 -14.12 3.84 7.98
N GLU A 159 -12.82 3.98 7.76
CA GLU A 159 -11.98 3.21 6.84
C GLU A 159 -11.99 1.72 7.24
N SER A 160 -12.21 0.81 6.28
CA SER A 160 -12.12 -0.64 6.49
C SER A 160 -10.92 -1.21 5.76
#